data_AF-A0A9W5UP22-F1
#
_entry.id   AF-A0A9W5UP22-F1
#
_cell.length_a   1.000
_cell.length_b   1.000
_cell.length_c   1.000
_cell.angle_alpha   90.00
_cell.angle_beta   90.00
_cell.angle_gamma   90.00
#
_symmetry.space_group_name_H-M   'P 1'
#
loop_
_entity.id
_entity.type
_entity.pdbx_description
1 polymer ?
#
loop_
_entity_poly.entity_id
_entity_poly.type
_entity_poly.pdbx_seq_one_letter_code
_entity_poly.pdbx_strand_id
1 'polypeptide(L)'
;MRVRLVTLARLAVVAAVVFLVVLLVTGWLWRRSGARPTVDDGAVVHCLAAARRPALVDAARSLGLVSPESTVDTLRWPGGEGDLVAWRSAQPADFDRTCLALIAAGKQGGAGSGGTSPWSTLAPSLVVTLVSGTLAVVTGVLAAYFTRRLATAGARRMEAERLRDAMRAYRLAVEQLLRELAQPGPGLAPDDEAVVDRRLELAARLNAVAAAHPAWDLPVQISTALDAAPHGESLAAGWHAQRPPDRRGWTSDVRAALLRLESDVERVAQAIQEPGLFRDRPPVTAR
;
A
#
# COMPACT_ATOMS: atom_id res chain seq x y z
N MET A 1 40.45 -23.00 -40.63
CA MET A 1 40.03 -21.96 -39.65
C MET A 1 38.91 -21.04 -40.17
N ARG A 2 38.92 -20.54 -41.42
CA ARG A 2 37.89 -19.59 -41.94
C ARG A 2 36.45 -20.11 -41.90
N VAL A 3 36.22 -21.42 -42.08
CA VAL A 3 34.87 -22.01 -42.08
C VAL A 3 34.16 -21.90 -40.72
N ARG A 4 34.91 -22.01 -39.59
CA ARG A 4 34.33 -21.91 -38.24
C ARG A 4 33.91 -20.48 -37.88
N LEU A 5 34.56 -19.47 -38.46
CA LEU A 5 34.24 -18.06 -38.21
C LEU A 5 32.89 -17.65 -38.84
N VAL A 6 32.62 -18.17 -40.05
CA VAL A 6 31.36 -17.89 -40.78
C VAL A 6 30.16 -18.52 -40.08
N THR A 7 30.31 -19.72 -39.52
CA THR A 7 29.23 -20.39 -38.77
C THR A 7 28.89 -19.68 -37.46
N LEU A 8 29.88 -19.16 -36.73
CA LEU A 8 29.65 -18.42 -35.49
C LEU A 8 28.95 -17.07 -35.75
N ALA A 9 29.33 -16.36 -36.81
CA ALA A 9 28.70 -15.10 -37.21
C ALA A 9 27.21 -15.29 -37.57
N ARG A 10 26.87 -16.36 -38.29
CA ARG A 10 25.47 -16.68 -38.64
C ARG A 10 24.62 -17.01 -37.42
N LEU A 11 25.15 -17.77 -36.46
CA LEU A 11 24.44 -18.09 -35.22
C LEU A 11 24.17 -16.84 -34.37
N ALA A 12 25.12 -15.92 -34.29
CA ALA A 12 24.95 -14.67 -33.55
C ALA A 12 23.86 -13.77 -34.15
N VAL A 13 23.80 -13.66 -35.49
CA VAL A 13 22.76 -12.89 -36.18
C VAL A 13 21.37 -13.50 -35.94
N VAL A 14 21.24 -14.82 -36.04
CA VAL A 14 19.96 -15.50 -35.79
C VAL A 14 19.50 -15.29 -34.34
N ALA A 15 20.40 -15.42 -33.36
CA ALA A 15 20.08 -15.18 -31.96
C ALA A 15 19.61 -13.74 -31.70
N ALA A 16 20.28 -12.74 -32.29
CA ALA A 16 19.90 -11.34 -32.16
C ALA A 16 18.52 -11.04 -32.78
N VAL A 17 18.23 -11.61 -33.96
CA VAL A 17 16.92 -11.47 -34.62
C VAL A 17 15.81 -12.12 -33.78
N VAL A 18 16.03 -13.34 -33.28
CA VAL A 18 15.05 -14.03 -32.41
C VAL A 18 14.79 -13.23 -31.15
N PHE A 19 15.83 -12.71 -30.49
CA PHE A 19 15.69 -11.86 -29.30
C PHE A 19 14.89 -10.58 -29.59
N LEU A 20 15.17 -9.91 -30.71
CA LEU A 20 14.42 -8.73 -31.14
C LEU A 20 12.94 -9.07 -31.38
N VAL A 21 12.64 -10.17 -32.07
CA VAL A 21 11.27 -10.63 -32.33
C VAL A 21 10.56 -10.96 -31.01
N VAL A 22 11.23 -11.65 -30.08
CA VAL A 22 10.66 -11.94 -28.75
C VAL A 22 10.37 -10.65 -27.99
N LEU A 23 11.26 -9.65 -28.02
CA LEU A 23 11.01 -8.35 -27.37
C LEU A 23 9.85 -7.59 -28.02
N LEU A 24 9.74 -7.62 -29.36
CA LEU A 24 8.62 -6.99 -30.06
C LEU A 24 7.29 -7.69 -29.75
N VAL A 25 7.27 -9.03 -29.76
CA VAL A 25 6.07 -9.81 -29.50
C VAL A 25 5.65 -9.69 -28.03
N THR A 26 6.59 -9.77 -27.08
CA THR A 26 6.29 -9.59 -25.65
C THR A 26 5.87 -8.15 -25.36
N GLY A 27 6.53 -7.15 -25.94
CA GLY A 27 6.12 -5.75 -25.81
C GLY A 27 4.74 -5.48 -26.40
N TRP A 28 4.43 -6.08 -27.55
CA TRP A 28 3.11 -5.98 -28.18
C TRP A 28 2.02 -6.69 -27.38
N LEU A 29 2.30 -7.89 -26.89
CA LEU A 29 1.42 -8.63 -25.99
C LEU A 29 1.16 -7.83 -24.72
N TRP A 30 2.19 -7.26 -24.09
CA TRP A 30 2.04 -6.44 -22.88
C TRP A 30 1.24 -5.15 -23.14
N ARG A 31 1.35 -4.57 -24.34
CA ARG A 31 0.51 -3.45 -24.78
C ARG A 31 -0.95 -3.83 -24.96
N ARG A 32 -1.22 -5.08 -25.36
CA ARG A 32 -2.58 -5.62 -25.54
C ARG A 32 -3.19 -6.12 -24.23
N SER A 33 -2.39 -6.75 -23.38
CA SER A 33 -2.80 -7.36 -22.12
C SER A 33 -2.63 -6.44 -20.92
N GLY A 34 -2.12 -5.22 -21.13
CA GLY A 34 -2.21 -4.13 -20.18
C GLY A 34 -3.67 -3.79 -19.96
N ALA A 35 -4.31 -4.53 -19.05
CA ALA A 35 -5.51 -4.11 -18.36
C ALA A 35 -5.28 -2.64 -18.01
N ARG A 36 -6.05 -1.76 -18.67
CA ARG A 36 -5.94 -0.33 -18.42
C ARG A 36 -6.07 -0.18 -16.90
N PRO A 37 -5.16 0.55 -16.24
CA PRO A 37 -5.25 0.73 -14.80
C PRO A 37 -6.62 1.35 -14.52
N THR A 38 -7.54 0.54 -14.01
CA THR A 38 -8.88 0.97 -13.63
C THR A 38 -8.73 1.70 -12.32
N VAL A 39 -9.38 2.86 -12.21
CA VAL A 39 -9.43 3.59 -10.96
C VAL A 39 -10.37 2.84 -10.02
N ASP A 40 -9.93 2.57 -8.78
CA ASP A 40 -10.82 1.99 -7.77
C ASP A 40 -11.95 2.96 -7.41
N ASP A 41 -13.07 2.45 -6.88
CA ASP A 41 -14.24 3.28 -6.57
C ASP A 41 -13.91 4.43 -5.60
N GLY A 42 -12.95 4.23 -4.70
CA GLY A 42 -12.49 5.24 -3.75
C GLY A 42 -11.80 6.42 -4.45
N ALA A 43 -10.92 6.14 -5.41
CA ALA A 43 -10.23 7.15 -6.20
C ALA A 43 -11.21 7.90 -7.13
N VAL A 44 -12.25 7.23 -7.64
CA VAL A 44 -13.34 7.93 -8.35
C VAL A 44 -14.04 8.92 -7.43
N VAL A 45 -14.47 8.50 -6.23
CA VAL A 45 -15.11 9.39 -5.25
C VAL A 45 -14.19 10.56 -4.91
N HIS A 46 -12.89 10.31 -4.73
CA HIS A 46 -11.90 11.35 -4.48
C HIS A 46 -11.81 12.38 -5.63
N CYS A 47 -11.76 11.91 -6.88
CA CYS A 47 -11.67 12.77 -8.05
C CYS A 47 -12.97 13.56 -8.33
N LEU A 48 -14.14 13.01 -7.95
CA LEU A 48 -15.43 13.68 -8.13
C LEU A 48 -15.83 14.63 -6.99
N ALA A 49 -15.08 14.65 -5.89
CA ALA A 49 -15.31 15.55 -4.77
C ALA A 49 -15.29 17.01 -5.23
N ALA A 50 -16.22 17.84 -4.74
CA ALA A 50 -16.42 19.22 -5.19
C ALA A 50 -15.12 20.06 -5.16
N ALA A 51 -14.29 19.88 -4.13
CA ALA A 51 -13.01 20.57 -3.98
C ALA A 51 -11.94 20.16 -5.01
N ARG A 52 -12.11 19.03 -5.70
CA ARG A 52 -11.14 18.49 -6.68
C ARG A 52 -11.55 18.67 -8.12
N ARG A 53 -12.83 18.97 -8.39
CA ARG A 53 -13.36 19.14 -9.75
C ARG A 53 -12.57 20.15 -10.59
N PRO A 54 -12.20 21.36 -10.10
CA PRO A 54 -11.41 22.30 -10.90
C PRO A 54 -10.06 21.71 -11.33
N ALA A 55 -9.33 21.09 -10.39
CA ALA A 55 -8.04 20.49 -10.68
C ALA A 55 -8.15 19.28 -11.62
N LEU A 56 -9.25 18.54 -11.58
CA LEU A 56 -9.53 17.46 -12.51
C LEU A 56 -9.76 17.98 -13.94
N VAL A 57 -10.51 19.06 -14.11
CA VAL A 57 -10.70 19.72 -15.42
C VAL A 57 -9.37 20.28 -15.94
N ASP A 58 -8.57 20.91 -15.09
CA ASP A 58 -7.24 21.41 -15.46
C ASP A 58 -6.31 20.30 -15.91
N ALA A 59 -6.33 19.15 -15.22
CA ALA A 59 -5.58 17.97 -15.63
C ALA A 59 -6.09 17.44 -16.98
N ALA A 60 -7.40 17.37 -17.20
CA ALA A 60 -7.98 16.92 -18.46
C ALA A 60 -7.59 17.82 -19.64
N ARG A 61 -7.59 19.15 -19.43
CA ARG A 61 -7.14 20.15 -20.41
C ARG A 61 -5.66 20.01 -20.71
N SER A 62 -4.84 19.85 -19.67
CA SER A 62 -3.38 19.67 -19.81
C SER A 62 -3.02 18.38 -20.55
N LEU A 63 -3.85 17.34 -20.44
CA LEU A 63 -3.71 16.09 -21.18
C LEU A 63 -4.29 16.15 -22.60
N GLY A 64 -4.95 17.25 -22.98
CA GLY A 64 -5.61 17.41 -24.27
C GLY A 64 -6.81 16.49 -24.47
N LEU A 65 -7.42 16.01 -23.38
CA LEU A 65 -8.57 15.10 -23.42
C LEU A 65 -9.90 15.85 -23.56
N VAL A 66 -9.90 17.13 -23.19
CA VAL A 66 -11.03 18.05 -23.32
C VAL A 66 -10.57 19.38 -23.89
N SER A 67 -11.49 20.13 -24.50
CA SER A 67 -11.23 21.43 -25.12
C SER A 67 -10.69 22.44 -24.10
N PRO A 68 -9.80 23.38 -24.50
CA PRO A 68 -9.30 24.45 -23.61
C PRO A 68 -10.40 25.31 -22.97
N GLU A 69 -11.53 25.44 -23.66
CA GLU A 69 -12.73 26.19 -23.22
C GLU A 69 -13.57 25.46 -22.16
N SER A 70 -13.23 24.21 -21.84
CA SER A 70 -13.97 23.40 -20.86
C SER A 70 -13.91 24.03 -19.47
N THR A 71 -15.05 24.09 -18.80
CA THR A 71 -15.21 24.57 -17.43
C THR A 71 -15.58 23.42 -16.50
N VAL A 72 -15.75 23.69 -15.20
CA VAL A 72 -16.18 22.70 -14.20
C VAL A 72 -17.60 22.18 -14.49
N ASP A 73 -18.46 23.03 -15.03
CA ASP A 73 -19.87 22.72 -15.29
C ASP A 73 -20.10 22.14 -16.69
N THR A 74 -19.19 22.38 -17.63
CA THR A 74 -19.32 21.93 -19.01
C THR A 74 -17.96 21.57 -19.60
N LEU A 75 -17.77 20.28 -19.87
CA LEU A 75 -16.63 19.74 -20.61
C LEU A 75 -17.00 19.50 -22.06
N ARG A 76 -16.05 19.73 -22.95
CA ARG A 76 -16.14 19.40 -24.38
C ARG A 76 -15.04 18.43 -24.73
N TRP A 77 -15.38 17.27 -25.27
CA TRP A 77 -14.43 16.23 -25.67
C TRP A 77 -14.72 15.76 -27.11
N PRO A 78 -13.82 14.99 -27.74
CA PRO A 78 -14.08 14.46 -29.07
C PRO A 78 -15.36 13.61 -29.08
N GLY A 79 -16.38 14.08 -29.81
CA GLY A 79 -17.66 13.39 -29.96
C GLY A 79 -18.73 13.74 -28.92
N GLY A 80 -18.54 14.74 -28.05
CA GLY A 80 -19.61 15.18 -27.14
C GLY A 80 -19.28 16.38 -26.26
N GLU A 81 -20.31 16.87 -25.58
CA GLU A 81 -20.20 17.83 -24.48
C GLU A 81 -21.15 17.45 -23.34
N GLY A 82 -20.83 17.87 -22.12
CA GLY A 82 -21.61 17.56 -20.91
C GLY A 82 -20.83 17.82 -19.63
N ASP A 83 -21.39 17.42 -18.49
CA ASP A 83 -20.71 17.55 -17.19
C ASP A 83 -19.66 16.44 -16.96
N LEU A 84 -18.98 16.46 -15.81
CA LEU A 84 -18.01 15.43 -15.43
C LEU A 84 -18.59 14.01 -15.38
N VAL A 85 -19.88 13.85 -15.07
CA VAL A 85 -20.53 12.54 -14.95
C VAL A 85 -20.85 11.99 -16.33
N ALA A 86 -21.35 12.83 -17.22
CA ALA A 86 -21.57 12.51 -18.62
C ALA A 86 -20.24 12.17 -19.32
N TRP A 87 -19.18 12.95 -19.08
CA TRP A 87 -17.85 12.66 -19.61
C TRP A 87 -17.31 11.33 -19.12
N ARG A 88 -17.40 11.02 -17.83
CA ARG A 88 -16.99 9.71 -17.28
C ARG A 88 -17.72 8.55 -17.92
N SER A 89 -19.03 8.71 -18.15
CA SER A 89 -19.86 7.66 -18.75
C SER A 89 -19.53 7.45 -20.23
N ALA A 90 -19.27 8.54 -20.97
CA ALA A 90 -18.95 8.50 -22.40
C ALA A 90 -17.49 8.08 -22.66
N GLN A 91 -16.55 8.48 -21.80
CA GLN A 91 -15.10 8.30 -21.97
C GLN A 91 -14.44 7.81 -20.66
N PRO A 92 -14.78 6.61 -20.17
CA PRO A 92 -14.30 6.12 -18.86
C PRO A 92 -12.78 6.00 -18.79
N ALA A 93 -12.12 5.63 -19.89
CA ALA A 93 -10.67 5.49 -19.93
C ALA A 93 -9.92 6.83 -19.82
N ASP A 94 -10.48 7.91 -20.37
CA ASP A 94 -9.88 9.24 -20.33
C ASP A 94 -10.10 9.89 -18.96
N PHE A 95 -11.27 9.64 -18.36
CA PHE A 95 -11.53 10.00 -16.96
C PHE A 95 -10.53 9.32 -16.02
N ASP A 96 -10.35 8.00 -16.14
CA ASP A 96 -9.44 7.22 -15.31
C ASP A 96 -8.00 7.73 -15.42
N ARG A 97 -7.54 7.99 -16.66
CA ARG A 97 -6.22 8.56 -16.92
C ARG A 97 -6.04 9.92 -16.24
N THR A 98 -7.06 10.78 -16.33
CA THR A 98 -7.03 12.12 -15.73
C THR A 98 -7.02 12.06 -14.21
N CYS A 99 -7.85 11.20 -13.62
CA CYS A 99 -7.91 11.00 -12.18
C CYS A 99 -6.57 10.47 -11.63
N LEU A 100 -5.95 9.49 -12.30
CA LEU A 100 -4.61 9.01 -11.94
C LEU A 100 -3.54 10.09 -12.05
N ALA A 101 -3.60 10.93 -13.10
CA ALA A 101 -2.68 12.04 -13.28
C ALA A 101 -2.82 13.08 -12.15
N LEU A 102 -4.05 13.41 -11.77
CA LEU A 102 -4.34 14.32 -10.66
C LEU A 102 -3.80 13.79 -9.33
N ILE A 103 -4.02 12.50 -9.04
CA ILE A 103 -3.50 11.83 -7.83
C ILE A 103 -1.97 11.83 -7.83
N ALA A 104 -1.33 11.61 -8.98
CA ALA A 104 0.12 11.64 -9.10
C ALA A 104 0.70 13.04 -8.87
N ALA A 105 0.08 14.08 -9.45
CA ALA A 105 0.47 15.47 -9.27
C ALA A 105 0.36 15.92 -7.80
N GLY A 106 -0.72 15.51 -7.11
CA GLY A 106 -0.89 15.78 -5.69
C GLY A 106 0.21 15.19 -4.80
N LYS A 107 0.82 14.07 -5.20
CA LYS A 107 1.93 13.43 -4.48
C LYS A 107 3.26 14.16 -4.66
N GLN A 108 3.45 14.84 -5.80
CA GLN A 108 4.69 15.57 -6.10
C GLN A 108 4.75 16.90 -5.32
N GLY A 109 3.61 17.55 -5.07
CA GLY A 109 3.55 18.80 -4.29
C GLY A 109 3.85 18.66 -2.80
N GLY A 110 3.85 17.43 -2.25
CA GLY A 110 4.16 17.16 -0.83
C GLY A 110 5.64 16.84 -0.56
N ALA A 111 6.43 16.57 -1.60
CA ALA A 111 7.83 16.19 -1.46
C ALA A 111 8.74 17.40 -1.69
N GLY A 112 9.00 18.17 -0.63
CA GLY A 112 10.22 18.97 -0.52
C GLY A 112 10.33 20.17 -1.46
N SER A 113 9.83 21.30 -1.00
CA SER A 113 10.39 22.63 -1.27
C SER A 113 11.85 22.67 -0.76
N GLY A 114 12.77 22.05 -1.52
CA GLY A 114 14.21 22.15 -1.35
C GLY A 114 14.79 22.67 -2.66
N GLY A 115 15.00 23.99 -2.72
CA GLY A 115 15.39 24.71 -3.94
C GLY A 115 16.64 24.14 -4.60
N THR A 116 16.52 23.78 -5.87
CA THR A 116 17.68 23.70 -6.78
C THR A 116 17.47 24.69 -7.91
N SER A 117 18.49 25.51 -8.10
CA SER A 117 18.47 26.80 -8.75
C SER A 117 18.25 26.76 -10.28
N PRO A 118 17.55 27.76 -10.86
CA PRO A 118 17.20 27.85 -12.29
C PRO A 118 18.32 28.31 -13.25
N TRP A 119 19.60 28.20 -12.88
CA TRP A 119 20.71 28.82 -13.63
C TRP A 119 21.53 27.88 -14.52
N SER A 120 21.07 26.65 -14.82
CA SER A 120 21.82 25.67 -15.62
C SER A 120 21.47 25.63 -17.12
N THR A 121 20.69 26.59 -17.64
CA THR A 121 20.39 26.68 -19.08
C THR A 121 21.05 27.89 -19.73
N LEU A 122 22.32 27.78 -20.09
CA LEU A 122 22.90 28.50 -21.22
C LEU A 122 23.88 27.61 -22.01
N ALA A 123 23.52 27.36 -23.27
CA ALA A 123 24.35 26.93 -24.42
C ALA A 123 24.45 25.40 -24.76
N PRO A 124 24.77 25.01 -26.02
CA PRO A 124 23.76 24.86 -27.08
C PRO A 124 23.90 23.59 -27.97
N SER A 125 22.79 23.25 -28.65
CA SER A 125 22.66 22.69 -30.02
C SER A 125 23.21 21.30 -30.46
N LEU A 126 22.23 20.44 -30.79
CA LEU A 126 22.01 19.77 -32.09
C LEU A 126 22.68 18.43 -32.48
N VAL A 127 23.52 17.80 -31.66
CA VAL A 127 24.02 16.42 -31.95
C VAL A 127 23.28 15.32 -31.16
N VAL A 128 22.51 15.68 -30.14
CA VAL A 128 21.86 14.72 -29.22
C VAL A 128 20.37 14.56 -29.55
N THR A 129 20.02 14.26 -30.80
CA THR A 129 18.61 13.94 -31.18
C THR A 129 18.42 12.53 -31.71
N LEU A 130 19.49 11.83 -32.15
CA LEU A 130 19.37 10.46 -32.68
C LEU A 130 19.74 9.36 -31.67
N VAL A 131 20.45 9.66 -30.58
CA VAL A 131 20.72 8.72 -29.47
C VAL A 131 19.69 8.85 -28.33
N SER A 132 18.83 9.86 -28.39
CA SER A 132 17.92 10.28 -27.31
C SER A 132 16.58 9.57 -27.33
N GLY A 133 16.22 8.94 -28.46
CA GLY A 133 14.96 8.20 -28.61
C GLY A 133 14.92 6.91 -27.77
N THR A 134 16.06 6.24 -27.57
CA THR A 134 16.14 5.04 -26.73
C THR A 134 16.27 5.38 -25.25
N LEU A 135 16.94 6.48 -24.89
CA LEU A 135 17.08 6.92 -23.50
C LEU A 135 15.71 7.27 -22.88
N ALA A 136 14.81 7.91 -23.64
CA ALA A 136 13.48 8.29 -23.18
C ALA A 136 12.58 7.09 -22.84
N VAL A 137 12.72 5.97 -23.56
CA VAL A 137 11.94 4.74 -23.27
C VAL A 137 12.47 4.05 -22.01
N VAL A 138 13.79 4.03 -21.81
CA VAL A 138 14.42 3.44 -20.62
C VAL A 138 14.08 4.24 -19.36
N THR A 139 14.09 5.57 -19.40
CA THR A 139 13.69 6.40 -18.26
C THR A 139 12.21 6.24 -17.91
N GLY A 140 11.32 6.08 -18.89
CA GLY A 140 9.90 5.82 -18.63
C GLY A 140 9.64 4.50 -17.90
N VAL A 141 10.33 3.42 -18.29
CA VAL A 141 10.20 2.10 -17.64
C VAL A 141 10.78 2.12 -16.22
N LEU A 142 11.93 2.75 -16.01
CA LEU A 142 12.51 2.92 -14.68
C LEU A 142 11.61 3.79 -13.78
N ALA A 143 11.09 4.89 -14.29
CA ALA A 143 10.16 5.74 -13.55
C ALA A 143 8.91 4.96 -13.14
N ALA A 144 8.26 4.24 -14.06
CA ALA A 144 7.09 3.42 -13.75
C ALA A 144 7.41 2.30 -12.73
N TYR A 145 8.59 1.68 -12.83
CA TYR A 145 9.06 0.69 -11.87
C TYR A 145 9.26 1.30 -10.48
N PHE A 146 9.93 2.45 -10.37
CA PHE A 146 10.10 3.17 -9.11
C PHE A 146 8.77 3.66 -8.55
N THR A 147 7.86 4.18 -9.37
CA THR A 147 6.52 4.59 -8.93
C THR A 147 5.73 3.43 -8.39
N ARG A 148 5.75 2.25 -9.04
CA ARG A 148 5.12 1.03 -8.51
C ARG A 148 5.76 0.60 -7.20
N ARG A 149 7.10 0.60 -7.12
CA ARG A 149 7.82 0.27 -5.89
C ARG A 149 7.47 1.21 -4.74
N LEU A 150 7.46 2.52 -4.99
CA LEU A 150 7.13 3.55 -4.01
C LEU A 150 5.66 3.44 -3.56
N ALA A 151 4.74 3.18 -4.49
CA ALA A 151 3.32 2.96 -4.16
C ALA A 151 3.15 1.73 -3.25
N THR A 152 3.83 0.63 -3.55
CA THR A 152 3.79 -0.57 -2.69
C THR A 152 4.47 -0.35 -1.35
N ALA A 153 5.55 0.44 -1.29
CA ALA A 153 6.23 0.79 -0.04
C ALA A 153 5.34 1.66 0.86
N GLY A 154 4.63 2.64 0.29
CA GLY A 154 3.67 3.46 1.02
C GLY A 154 2.52 2.64 1.59
N ALA A 155 1.92 1.75 0.79
CA ALA A 155 0.85 0.86 1.24
C ALA A 155 1.31 -0.04 2.41
N ARG A 156 2.52 -0.62 2.31
CA ARG A 156 3.11 -1.44 3.39
C ARG A 156 3.33 -0.65 4.67
N ARG A 157 3.84 0.58 4.59
CA ARG A 157 4.03 1.43 5.77
C ARG A 157 2.70 1.75 6.46
N MET A 158 1.68 2.12 5.69
CA MET A 158 0.35 2.38 6.24
C MET A 158 -0.26 1.13 6.88
N GLU A 159 -0.11 -0.04 6.28
CA GLU A 159 -0.65 -1.27 6.85
C GLU A 159 0.06 -1.65 8.16
N ALA A 160 1.38 -1.51 8.21
CA ALA A 160 2.14 -1.69 9.44
C ALA A 160 1.76 -0.68 10.53
N GLU A 161 1.53 0.59 10.18
CA GLU A 161 1.05 1.60 11.13
C GLU A 161 -0.34 1.27 11.67
N ARG A 162 -1.28 0.86 10.81
CA ARG A 162 -2.62 0.42 11.23
C ARG A 162 -2.56 -0.74 12.22
N LEU A 163 -1.67 -1.71 12.00
CA LEU A 163 -1.49 -2.83 12.91
C LEU A 163 -0.93 -2.37 14.27
N ARG A 164 0.04 -1.44 14.28
CA ARG A 164 0.56 -0.82 15.51
C ARG A 164 -0.49 0.00 16.24
N ASP A 165 -1.33 0.73 15.52
CA ASP A 165 -2.42 1.53 16.10
C ASP A 165 -3.48 0.62 16.73
N ALA A 166 -3.87 -0.46 16.06
CA ALA A 166 -4.79 -1.46 16.61
C ALA A 166 -4.24 -2.11 17.89
N MET A 167 -2.95 -2.48 17.91
CA MET A 167 -2.31 -3.03 19.11
C MET A 167 -2.26 -2.03 20.26
N ARG A 168 -1.93 -0.76 19.98
CA ARG A 168 -1.95 0.32 20.98
C ARG A 168 -3.35 0.54 21.55
N ALA A 169 -4.37 0.56 20.69
CA ALA A 169 -5.76 0.70 21.13
C ALA A 169 -6.21 -0.47 22.02
N TYR A 170 -5.86 -1.70 21.64
CA TYR A 170 -6.14 -2.89 22.47
C TYR A 170 -5.43 -2.82 23.83
N ARG A 171 -4.14 -2.49 23.86
CA ARG A 171 -3.38 -2.34 25.12
C ARG A 171 -4.00 -1.30 26.05
N LEU A 172 -4.36 -0.13 25.51
CA LEU A 172 -4.98 0.94 26.30
C LEU A 172 -6.33 0.51 26.90
N ALA A 173 -7.16 -0.21 26.12
CA ALA A 173 -8.43 -0.74 26.61
C ALA A 173 -8.20 -1.74 27.76
N VAL A 174 -7.24 -2.67 27.63
CA VAL A 174 -6.93 -3.63 28.70
C VAL A 174 -6.37 -2.93 29.93
N GLU A 175 -5.44 -1.99 29.78
CA GLU A 175 -4.88 -1.24 30.91
C GLU A 175 -5.91 -0.38 31.62
N GLN A 176 -6.89 0.17 30.89
CA GLN A 176 -8.01 0.88 31.47
C GLN A 176 -8.88 -0.07 32.30
N LEU A 177 -9.31 -1.21 31.74
CA LEU A 177 -10.10 -2.20 32.46
C LEU A 177 -9.38 -2.70 33.72
N LEU A 178 -8.08 -3.02 33.63
CA LEU A 178 -7.28 -3.43 34.78
C LEU A 178 -7.19 -2.35 35.87
N ARG A 179 -7.18 -1.07 35.50
CA ARG A 179 -7.23 0.04 36.46
C ARG A 179 -8.59 0.17 37.13
N GLU A 180 -9.67 0.02 36.38
CA GLU A 180 -11.04 0.05 36.90
C GLU A 180 -11.30 -1.13 37.85
N LEU A 181 -10.88 -2.34 37.46
CA LEU A 181 -10.98 -3.54 38.32
C LEU A 181 -10.16 -3.43 39.62
N ALA A 182 -9.02 -2.73 39.58
CA ALA A 182 -8.18 -2.52 40.76
C ALA A 182 -8.72 -1.47 41.73
N GLN A 183 -9.63 -0.60 41.30
CA GLN A 183 -10.24 0.42 42.16
C GLN A 183 -11.42 -0.20 42.94
N PRO A 184 -11.36 -0.24 44.28
CA PRO A 184 -12.48 -0.74 45.08
C PRO A 184 -13.64 0.27 45.05
N GLY A 185 -14.52 0.15 44.06
CA GLY A 185 -15.75 0.92 43.95
C GLY A 185 -16.97 0.09 44.35
N PRO A 186 -17.91 0.61 45.15
CA PRO A 186 -19.23 -0.01 45.29
C PRO A 186 -19.99 0.15 43.96
N GLY A 187 -20.17 -0.93 43.21
CA GLY A 187 -20.84 -0.85 41.91
C GLY A 187 -20.85 -2.15 41.11
N LEU A 188 -21.48 -2.07 39.94
CA LEU A 188 -21.44 -3.10 38.89
C LEU A 188 -19.98 -3.34 38.45
N ALA A 189 -19.64 -4.58 38.10
CA ALA A 189 -18.33 -4.87 37.51
C ALA A 189 -18.14 -4.02 36.23
N PRO A 190 -16.94 -3.48 35.97
CA PRO A 190 -16.67 -2.75 34.73
C PRO A 190 -16.86 -3.68 33.54
N ASP A 191 -17.49 -3.15 32.50
CA ASP A 191 -17.75 -3.86 31.25
C ASP A 191 -16.45 -4.06 30.47
N ASP A 192 -16.29 -5.24 29.86
CA ASP A 192 -15.15 -5.57 29.01
C ASP A 192 -15.45 -5.48 27.51
N GLU A 193 -16.62 -4.97 27.11
CA GLU A 193 -17.02 -4.73 25.71
C GLU A 193 -15.93 -4.02 24.90
N ALA A 194 -15.37 -2.92 25.42
CA ALA A 194 -14.31 -2.18 24.74
C ALA A 194 -13.02 -3.01 24.53
N VAL A 195 -12.71 -3.94 25.43
CA VAL A 195 -11.56 -4.84 25.28
C VAL A 195 -11.85 -5.89 24.20
N VAL A 196 -13.07 -6.45 24.20
CA VAL A 196 -13.51 -7.44 23.20
C VAL A 196 -13.50 -6.83 21.80
N ASP A 197 -14.05 -5.64 21.62
CA ASP A 197 -14.08 -4.94 20.33
C ASP A 197 -12.67 -4.71 19.78
N ARG A 198 -11.75 -4.21 20.61
CA ARG A 198 -10.36 -3.96 20.20
C ARG A 198 -9.58 -5.23 19.94
N ARG A 199 -9.89 -6.31 20.67
CA ARG A 199 -9.32 -7.65 20.40
C ARG A 199 -9.75 -8.15 19.02
N LEU A 200 -11.04 -8.07 18.71
CA LEU A 200 -11.59 -8.49 17.42
C LEU A 200 -11.04 -7.64 16.27
N GLU A 201 -10.89 -6.33 16.46
CA GLU A 201 -10.25 -5.45 15.48
C GLU A 201 -8.80 -5.87 15.21
N LEU A 202 -8.00 -6.12 16.26
CA LEU A 202 -6.62 -6.56 16.12
C LEU A 202 -6.53 -7.94 15.43
N ALA A 203 -7.37 -8.89 15.82
CA ALA A 203 -7.44 -10.21 15.19
C ALA A 203 -7.81 -10.12 13.71
N ALA A 204 -8.79 -9.28 13.35
CA ALA A 204 -9.18 -9.06 11.96
C ALA A 204 -8.02 -8.50 11.12
N ARG A 205 -7.24 -7.56 11.67
CA ARG A 205 -6.03 -7.03 11.00
C ARG A 205 -4.97 -8.11 10.81
N LEU A 206 -4.69 -8.92 11.83
CA LEU A 206 -3.73 -10.02 11.74
C LEU A 206 -4.16 -11.07 10.72
N ASN A 207 -5.45 -11.40 10.66
CA ASN A 207 -6.01 -12.33 9.67
C ASN A 207 -5.91 -11.77 8.24
N ALA A 208 -6.10 -10.46 8.05
CA ALA A 208 -5.88 -9.81 6.76
C ALA A 208 -4.41 -9.89 6.32
N VAL A 209 -3.46 -9.72 7.26
CA VAL A 209 -2.02 -9.90 6.99
C VAL A 209 -1.71 -11.35 6.65
N ALA A 210 -2.26 -12.32 7.38
CA ALA A 210 -2.08 -13.75 7.08
C ALA A 210 -2.59 -14.11 5.68
N ALA A 211 -3.76 -13.59 5.29
CA ALA A 211 -4.32 -13.79 3.96
C ALA A 211 -3.44 -13.17 2.85
N ALA A 212 -2.87 -11.99 3.09
CA ALA A 212 -1.95 -11.33 2.16
C ALA A 212 -0.55 -12.01 2.09
N HIS A 213 -0.16 -12.70 3.16
CA HIS A 213 1.16 -13.34 3.32
C HIS A 213 1.03 -14.80 3.80
N PRO A 214 0.55 -15.75 2.96
CA PRO A 214 0.25 -17.12 3.41
C PRO A 214 1.46 -17.93 3.91
N ALA A 215 2.69 -17.50 3.58
CA ALA A 215 3.91 -18.14 4.06
C ALA A 215 4.35 -17.64 5.46
N TRP A 216 3.61 -16.70 6.06
CA TRP A 216 3.92 -16.17 7.39
C TRP A 216 2.96 -16.79 8.41
N ASP A 217 3.48 -17.69 9.24
CA ASP A 217 2.69 -18.33 10.29
C ASP A 217 2.46 -17.42 11.51
N LEU A 218 3.35 -16.45 11.72
CA LEU A 218 3.34 -15.60 12.93
C LEU A 218 2.01 -14.84 13.13
N PRO A 219 1.41 -14.18 12.12
CA PRO A 219 0.10 -13.53 12.30
C PRO A 219 -1.02 -14.50 12.73
N VAL A 220 -1.01 -15.74 12.22
CA VAL A 220 -1.99 -16.78 12.60
C VAL A 220 -1.77 -17.22 14.05
N GLN A 221 -0.51 -17.42 14.45
CA GLN A 221 -0.15 -17.76 15.83
C GLN A 221 -0.57 -16.66 16.81
N ILE A 222 -0.35 -15.38 16.46
CA ILE A 222 -0.76 -14.25 17.30
C ILE A 222 -2.30 -14.18 17.39
N SER A 223 -3.01 -14.33 16.27
CA SER A 223 -4.48 -14.36 16.24
C SER A 223 -5.04 -15.46 17.13
N THR A 224 -4.47 -16.67 17.05
CA THR A 224 -4.84 -17.80 17.94
C THR A 224 -4.52 -17.51 19.41
N ALA A 225 -3.40 -16.84 19.70
CA ALA A 225 -3.03 -16.46 21.06
C ALA A 225 -3.93 -15.37 21.66
N LEU A 226 -4.54 -14.50 20.83
CA LEU A 226 -5.56 -13.53 21.27
C LEU A 226 -6.84 -14.23 21.75
N ASP A 227 -7.19 -15.36 21.14
CA ASP A 227 -8.36 -16.16 21.52
C ASP A 227 -8.07 -17.13 22.69
N ALA A 228 -6.81 -17.26 23.10
CA ALA A 228 -6.40 -18.06 24.24
C ALA A 228 -6.29 -17.22 25.53
N ALA A 229 -6.39 -17.87 26.68
CA ALA A 229 -6.12 -17.21 27.96
C ALA A 229 -4.68 -16.66 28.00
N PRO A 230 -4.45 -15.45 28.57
CA PRO A 230 -5.42 -14.65 29.31
C PRO A 230 -6.25 -13.66 28.45
N HIS A 231 -6.08 -13.62 27.12
CA HIS A 231 -6.69 -12.61 26.26
C HIS A 231 -8.08 -12.98 25.71
N GLY A 232 -8.34 -14.28 25.58
CA GLY A 232 -9.53 -14.84 24.93
C GLY A 232 -10.76 -14.93 25.82
N GLU A 233 -10.57 -15.17 27.11
CA GLU A 233 -11.63 -15.16 28.11
C GLU A 233 -11.95 -13.72 28.53
N SER A 234 -13.18 -13.49 28.99
CA SER A 234 -13.56 -12.20 29.58
C SER A 234 -12.56 -11.87 30.71
N LEU A 235 -11.82 -10.77 30.55
CA LEU A 235 -10.83 -10.35 31.57
C LEU A 235 -11.52 -10.04 32.89
N ALA A 236 -12.74 -9.51 32.84
CA ALA A 236 -13.58 -9.32 34.02
C ALA A 236 -13.91 -10.66 34.70
N ALA A 237 -14.34 -11.67 33.94
CA ALA A 237 -14.59 -13.01 34.48
C ALA A 237 -13.31 -13.63 35.08
N GLY A 238 -12.18 -13.50 34.40
CA GLY A 238 -10.86 -13.94 34.88
C GLY A 238 -10.50 -13.29 36.22
N TRP A 239 -10.70 -11.98 36.36
CA TRP A 239 -10.48 -11.25 37.61
C TRP A 239 -11.39 -11.72 38.76
N HIS A 240 -12.67 -11.95 38.47
CA HIS A 240 -13.64 -12.42 39.47
C HIS A 240 -13.40 -13.86 39.92
N ALA A 241 -12.83 -14.69 39.05
CA ALA A 241 -12.40 -16.05 39.40
C ALA A 241 -11.20 -16.06 40.36
N GLN A 242 -10.38 -15.00 40.38
CA GLN A 242 -9.23 -14.90 41.29
C GLN A 242 -9.65 -14.52 42.71
N ARG A 243 -9.02 -15.18 43.69
CA ARG A 243 -9.14 -14.78 45.09
C ARG A 243 -8.44 -13.42 45.30
N PRO A 244 -8.89 -12.59 46.26
CA PRO A 244 -8.29 -11.29 46.53
C PRO A 244 -6.74 -11.25 46.62
N PRO A 245 -6.04 -12.20 47.29
CA PRO A 245 -4.57 -12.18 47.33
C PRO A 245 -3.91 -12.47 45.96
N ASP A 246 -4.56 -13.24 45.09
CA ASP A 246 -4.00 -13.74 43.83
C ASP A 246 -4.16 -12.71 42.68
N ARG A 247 -5.09 -11.76 42.83
CA ARG A 247 -5.40 -10.72 41.83
C ARG A 247 -4.21 -9.91 41.37
N ARG A 248 -3.27 -9.58 42.27
CA ARG A 248 -2.04 -8.85 41.90
C ARG A 248 -1.14 -9.65 40.98
N GLY A 249 -0.98 -10.94 41.26
CA GLY A 249 -0.21 -11.87 40.42
C GLY A 249 -0.83 -11.98 39.03
N TRP A 250 -2.14 -12.22 38.97
CA TRP A 250 -2.88 -12.29 37.72
C TRP A 250 -2.75 -11.01 36.87
N THR A 251 -2.89 -9.82 37.46
CA THR A 251 -2.68 -8.56 36.72
C THR A 251 -1.27 -8.43 36.17
N SER A 252 -0.26 -8.90 36.92
CA SER A 252 1.13 -8.93 36.44
C SER A 252 1.29 -9.88 35.25
N ASP A 253 0.64 -11.04 35.30
CA ASP A 253 0.69 -12.04 34.23
C ASP A 253 0.00 -11.53 32.95
N VAL A 254 -1.16 -10.88 33.08
CA VAL A 254 -1.86 -10.23 31.95
C VAL A 254 -0.98 -9.16 31.30
N ARG A 255 -0.32 -8.30 32.10
CA ARG A 255 0.60 -7.28 31.58
C ARG A 255 1.82 -7.89 30.89
N ALA A 256 2.39 -8.95 31.45
CA ALA A 256 3.49 -9.67 30.82
C ALA A 256 3.07 -10.31 29.49
N ALA A 257 1.85 -10.86 29.41
CA ALA A 257 1.29 -11.38 28.18
C ALA A 257 1.07 -10.28 27.12
N LEU A 258 0.53 -9.13 27.52
CA LEU A 258 0.39 -7.95 26.64
C LEU A 258 1.72 -7.47 26.05
N LEU A 259 2.79 -7.43 26.85
CA LEU A 259 4.12 -7.02 26.36
C LEU A 259 4.70 -8.00 25.33
N ARG A 260 4.48 -9.31 25.53
CA ARG A 260 4.86 -10.33 24.55
C ARG A 260 4.07 -10.15 23.25
N LEU A 261 2.76 -9.98 23.36
CA LEU A 261 1.88 -9.72 22.23
C LEU A 261 2.28 -8.46 21.45
N GLU A 262 2.59 -7.35 22.14
CA GLU A 262 3.05 -6.11 21.52
C GLU A 262 4.36 -6.32 20.74
N SER A 263 5.32 -7.05 21.31
CA SER A 263 6.56 -7.40 20.62
C SER A 263 6.32 -8.24 19.38
N ASP A 264 5.41 -9.22 19.45
CA ASP A 264 5.08 -10.12 18.34
C ASP A 264 4.39 -9.37 17.20
N VAL A 265 3.45 -8.48 17.52
CA VAL A 265 2.78 -7.62 16.55
C VAL A 265 3.77 -6.64 15.91
N GLU A 266 4.71 -6.08 16.68
CA GLU A 266 5.77 -5.21 16.14
C GLU A 266 6.68 -5.97 15.16
N ARG A 267 7.03 -7.23 15.45
CA ARG A 267 7.77 -8.09 14.52
C ARG A 267 7.03 -8.26 13.19
N VAL A 268 5.72 -8.48 13.23
CA VAL A 268 4.88 -8.55 12.01
C VAL A 268 4.84 -7.19 11.28
N ALA A 269 4.65 -6.08 12.00
CA ALA A 269 4.61 -4.75 11.41
C ALA A 269 5.93 -4.40 10.71
N GLN A 270 7.08 -4.74 11.31
CA GLN A 270 8.40 -4.59 10.69
C GLN A 270 8.56 -5.49 9.46
N ALA A 271 8.07 -6.74 9.52
CA ALA A 271 8.07 -7.64 8.37
C ALA A 271 7.30 -7.05 7.17
N ILE A 272 6.15 -6.45 7.42
CA ILE A 272 5.33 -5.79 6.38
C ILE A 272 6.12 -4.64 5.73
N GLN A 273 6.81 -3.82 6.52
CA GLN A 273 7.63 -2.70 6.03
C GLN A 273 8.85 -3.19 5.24
N GLU A 274 9.50 -4.25 5.72
CA GLU A 274 10.76 -4.79 5.19
C GLU A 274 10.67 -6.30 4.92
N PRO A 275 9.94 -6.73 3.87
CA PRO A 275 9.69 -8.16 3.62
C PRO A 275 10.95 -8.98 3.28
N GLY A 276 12.10 -8.33 3.09
CA GLY A 276 13.38 -8.99 2.89
C GLY A 276 14.01 -9.56 4.17
N LEU A 277 13.61 -9.11 5.36
CA LEU A 277 14.24 -9.52 6.63
C LEU A 277 13.84 -10.93 7.11
N PHE A 278 12.73 -11.47 6.62
CA PHE A 278 12.13 -12.72 7.13
C PHE A 278 12.39 -13.96 6.27
N ARG A 279 13.22 -13.86 5.23
CA ARG A 279 13.36 -14.96 4.27
C ARG A 279 14.10 -16.20 4.77
N ASP A 280 14.92 -16.13 5.82
CA ASP A 280 15.92 -17.19 6.04
C ASP A 280 16.09 -17.67 7.49
N ARG A 281 15.11 -17.49 8.39
CA ARG A 281 15.16 -18.18 9.69
C ARG A 281 14.24 -19.40 9.68
N PRO A 282 14.76 -20.62 9.42
CA PRO A 282 13.97 -21.81 9.70
C PRO A 282 13.50 -21.75 11.17
N PRO A 283 12.26 -22.18 11.47
CA PRO A 283 11.76 -22.19 12.83
C PRO A 283 12.76 -22.99 13.66
N VAL A 284 13.33 -22.35 14.70
CA VAL A 284 14.12 -23.06 15.69
C VAL A 284 13.14 -23.98 16.39
N THR A 285 13.10 -25.24 15.97
CA THR A 285 12.42 -26.30 16.70
C THR A 285 13.15 -26.45 18.04
N ALA A 286 12.66 -25.77 19.07
CA ALA A 286 13.01 -26.10 20.43
C ALA A 286 12.47 -27.51 20.71
N ARG A 287 13.38 -28.45 20.91
CA ARG A 287 13.08 -29.78 21.49
C ARG A 287 12.99 -29.66 23.00
#